data_AF-A0A1F6S068-F1
#
_entry.id   AF-A0A1F6S068-F1
#
_cell.length_a   1.000
_cell.length_b   1.000
_cell.length_c   1.000
_cell.angle_alpha   90.00
_cell.angle_beta   90.00
_cell.angle_gamma   90.00
#
_symmetry.space_group_name_H-M   'P 1'
#
loop_
_entity.id
_entity.type
_entity.pdbx_description
1 polymer ?
#
loop_
_entity_poly.entity_id
_entity_poly.type
_entity_poly.pdbx_seq_one_letter_code
_entity_poly.pdbx_strand_id
1 'polypeptide(L)'
;MPFLLKEIQEVLYRKNGDVLLYAGENWPFWDEATEAFRSQIKKKLKGTKLVRAVFLLMDSLVGECAEDYGIVCKPGCSLCCHRMPMCTTLEMQLIAEYLKSKPQEHAAPVLSEAMTKAVGYESLVSAHNHKRRITAPGEETDGQFEFTDPCPFLGEHALCEIYPVRPIDCRVVRATGMACVHVPAPERRFLKFVLDQIACDIISKEEQRIFGGLCVAPMANWLNSKEFQKILFGTTDLDPMDRELCPALEEAFQHMFRLFRHIHY
;
A
#
# COMPACT_ATOMS: atom_id res chain seq x y z
N MET A 1 19.74 11.72 -16.65
CA MET A 1 19.09 11.52 -15.34
C MET A 1 18.47 12.80 -14.79
N PRO A 2 19.20 13.94 -14.74
CA PRO A 2 18.56 15.25 -14.49
C PRO A 2 17.47 15.55 -15.52
N PHE A 3 17.66 15.10 -16.76
CA PHE A 3 16.74 15.27 -17.89
C PHE A 3 15.33 14.66 -17.65
N LEU A 4 15.24 13.45 -17.08
CA LEU A 4 13.95 12.79 -16.86
C LEU A 4 13.15 13.48 -15.75
N LEU A 5 13.83 13.90 -14.67
CA LEU A 5 13.21 14.70 -13.63
C LEU A 5 12.86 16.10 -14.14
N LYS A 6 13.73 16.79 -14.90
CA LYS A 6 13.46 18.14 -15.45
C LYS A 6 12.28 18.20 -16.42
N GLU A 7 12.13 17.24 -17.32
CA GLU A 7 11.02 17.23 -18.28
C GLU A 7 9.71 16.74 -17.65
N ILE A 8 9.78 15.78 -16.70
CA ILE A 8 8.63 15.43 -15.84
C ILE A 8 8.25 16.63 -14.96
N GLN A 9 9.20 17.50 -14.56
CA GLN A 9 9.01 18.70 -13.75
C GLN A 9 8.34 19.87 -14.52
N GLU A 10 8.71 20.13 -15.78
CA GLU A 10 8.17 21.28 -16.56
C GLU A 10 6.68 21.14 -16.89
N VAL A 11 6.17 19.91 -17.01
CA VAL A 11 4.73 19.67 -17.22
C VAL A 11 3.89 19.96 -15.98
N LEU A 12 4.50 20.00 -14.79
CA LEU A 12 3.81 20.31 -13.54
C LEU A 12 3.49 21.82 -13.36
N TYR A 13 3.67 22.66 -14.39
CA TYR A 13 3.56 24.12 -14.27
C TYR A 13 2.10 24.65 -14.33
N ARG A 14 1.71 25.21 -13.17
CA ARG A 14 0.57 26.07 -12.78
C ARG A 14 -0.35 26.64 -13.86
N LYS A 15 -1.66 26.40 -13.67
CA LYS A 15 -2.72 27.38 -13.96
C LYS A 15 -3.55 27.59 -12.68
N ASN A 16 -3.57 28.83 -12.17
CA ASN A 16 -4.44 29.30 -11.07
C ASN A 16 -4.21 28.72 -9.66
N GLY A 17 -2.99 28.38 -9.27
CA GLY A 17 -2.67 28.08 -7.86
C GLY A 17 -3.09 26.70 -7.35
N ASP A 18 -3.87 25.95 -8.12
CA ASP A 18 -4.18 24.54 -7.87
C ASP A 18 -3.20 23.62 -8.62
N VAL A 19 -2.55 22.70 -7.90
CA VAL A 19 -1.70 21.65 -8.47
C VAL A 19 -2.60 20.47 -8.84
N LEU A 20 -3.23 20.54 -10.00
CA LEU A 20 -4.00 19.43 -10.58
C LEU A 20 -3.21 18.84 -11.75
N LEU A 21 -2.48 17.75 -11.51
CA LEU A 21 -1.74 17.04 -12.55
C LEU A 21 -2.24 15.60 -12.63
N TYR A 22 -3.37 15.44 -13.31
CA TYR A 22 -3.75 14.16 -13.88
C TYR A 22 -3.15 14.07 -15.29
N ALA A 23 -1.84 13.82 -15.36
CA ALA A 23 -1.19 13.44 -16.61
C ALA A 23 -1.42 11.93 -16.82
N GLY A 24 -2.63 11.56 -17.25
CA GLY A 24 -2.92 10.19 -17.67
C GLY A 24 -2.34 9.87 -19.05
N GLU A 25 -2.79 8.78 -19.67
CA GLU A 25 -2.33 8.35 -21.02
C GLU A 25 -2.48 9.43 -22.11
N ASN A 26 -3.35 10.42 -21.89
CA ASN A 26 -3.53 11.56 -22.79
C ASN A 26 -2.42 12.62 -22.71
N TRP A 27 -1.43 12.46 -21.83
CA TRP A 27 -0.29 13.36 -21.74
C TRP A 27 0.68 13.09 -22.91
N PRO A 28 1.07 14.09 -23.72
CA PRO A 28 1.84 13.87 -24.95
C PRO A 28 3.19 13.15 -24.78
N PHE A 29 3.75 13.17 -23.58
CA PHE A 29 5.03 12.53 -23.27
C PHE A 29 4.87 11.24 -22.44
N TRP A 30 3.64 10.71 -22.31
CA TRP A 30 3.35 9.53 -21.51
C TRP A 30 4.18 8.32 -21.93
N ASP A 31 4.23 8.04 -23.23
CA ASP A 31 4.96 6.88 -23.77
C ASP A 31 6.47 6.99 -23.53
N GLU A 32 7.04 8.17 -23.77
CA GLU A 32 8.47 8.45 -23.55
C GLU A 32 8.83 8.32 -22.07
N ALA A 33 8.04 8.94 -21.19
CA ALA A 33 8.24 8.86 -19.74
C ALA A 33 8.08 7.42 -19.23
N THR A 34 7.09 6.69 -19.75
CA THR A 34 6.84 5.29 -19.40
C THR A 34 8.01 4.41 -19.84
N GLU A 35 8.53 4.55 -21.06
CA GLU A 35 9.67 3.76 -21.52
C GLU A 35 10.94 4.10 -20.73
N ALA A 36 11.16 5.38 -20.42
CA ALA A 36 12.28 5.76 -19.59
C ALA A 36 12.19 5.18 -18.16
N PHE A 37 11.00 5.19 -17.56
CA PHE A 37 10.75 4.56 -16.26
C PHE A 37 10.99 3.05 -16.33
N ARG A 38 10.47 2.37 -17.36
CA ARG A 38 10.70 0.93 -17.61
C ARG A 38 12.18 0.61 -17.80
N SER A 39 12.93 1.46 -18.51
CA SER A 39 14.38 1.31 -18.70
C SER A 39 15.13 1.36 -17.37
N GLN A 40 14.73 2.22 -16.43
CA GLN A 40 15.31 2.26 -15.09
C GLN A 40 14.90 1.06 -14.22
N ILE A 41 13.64 0.62 -14.30
CA ILE A 41 13.17 -0.62 -13.65
C ILE A 41 14.02 -1.82 -14.08
N LYS A 42 14.30 -1.97 -15.38
CA LYS A 42 15.14 -3.08 -15.91
C LYS A 42 16.51 -3.16 -15.21
N LYS A 43 17.09 -2.02 -14.81
CA LYS A 43 18.35 -1.98 -14.05
C LYS A 43 18.18 -2.47 -12.61
N LYS A 44 17.03 -2.15 -11.98
CA LYS A 44 16.69 -2.55 -10.61
C LYS A 44 16.23 -4.00 -10.52
N LEU A 45 15.68 -4.59 -11.59
CA LEU A 45 15.16 -5.96 -11.63
C LEU A 45 16.20 -7.06 -11.40
N LYS A 46 17.50 -6.77 -11.49
CA LYS A 46 18.58 -7.76 -11.30
C LYS A 46 18.55 -8.35 -9.88
N GLY A 47 17.79 -9.44 -9.70
CA GLY A 47 17.65 -10.15 -8.43
C GLY A 47 16.45 -9.73 -7.56
N THR A 48 15.48 -8.98 -8.10
CA THR A 48 14.28 -8.57 -7.35
C THR A 48 13.02 -8.67 -8.20
N LYS A 49 11.86 -8.76 -7.53
CA LYS A 49 10.54 -8.72 -8.19
C LYS A 49 10.20 -7.34 -8.75
N LEU A 50 9.32 -7.30 -9.76
CA LEU A 50 8.89 -6.07 -10.43
C LEU A 50 8.37 -5.01 -9.46
N VAL A 51 7.42 -5.35 -8.60
CA VAL A 51 6.83 -4.41 -7.63
C VAL A 51 7.91 -3.79 -6.75
N ARG A 52 8.86 -4.60 -6.27
CA ARG A 52 9.97 -4.10 -5.46
C ARG A 52 10.90 -3.19 -6.27
N ALA A 53 11.17 -3.50 -7.52
CA ALA A 53 11.97 -2.65 -8.41
C ALA A 53 11.29 -1.29 -8.65
N VAL A 54 9.96 -1.29 -8.88
CA VAL A 54 9.14 -0.07 -9.01
C VAL A 54 9.25 0.77 -7.74
N PHE A 55 9.04 0.17 -6.57
CA PHE A 55 9.12 0.86 -5.28
C PHE A 55 10.50 1.49 -5.02
N LEU A 56 11.57 0.75 -5.29
CA LEU A 56 12.93 1.27 -5.13
C LEU A 56 13.22 2.45 -6.08
N LEU A 57 12.69 2.41 -7.30
CA LEU A 57 12.83 3.53 -8.24
C LEU A 57 12.02 4.74 -7.78
N MET A 58 10.76 4.53 -7.35
CA MET A 58 9.92 5.61 -6.82
C MET A 58 10.57 6.27 -5.61
N ASP A 59 11.04 5.50 -4.63
CA ASP A 59 11.70 6.04 -3.43
C ASP A 59 12.96 6.84 -3.80
N SER A 60 13.74 6.38 -4.78
CA SER A 60 14.92 7.09 -5.28
C SER A 60 14.55 8.42 -5.92
N LEU A 61 13.61 8.42 -6.88
CA LEU A 61 13.22 9.62 -7.62
C LEU A 61 12.56 10.66 -6.72
N VAL A 62 11.73 10.21 -5.76
CA VAL A 62 11.10 11.10 -4.77
C VAL A 62 12.15 11.64 -3.81
N GLY A 63 13.12 10.83 -3.39
CA GLY A 63 14.21 11.27 -2.54
C GLY A 63 15.07 12.35 -3.18
N GLU A 64 15.32 12.24 -4.49
CA GLU A 64 16.10 13.22 -5.28
C GLU A 64 15.42 14.60 -5.36
N CYS A 65 14.10 14.68 -5.26
CA CYS A 65 13.34 15.94 -5.32
C CYS A 65 12.68 16.33 -3.99
N ALA A 66 12.96 15.60 -2.90
CA ALA A 66 12.21 15.75 -1.65
C ALA A 66 12.32 17.18 -1.08
N GLU A 67 13.51 17.77 -1.10
CA GLU A 67 13.76 19.13 -0.60
C GLU A 67 13.02 20.19 -1.45
N ASP A 68 13.13 20.09 -2.78
CA ASP A 68 12.50 21.03 -3.73
C ASP A 68 10.98 21.12 -3.57
N TYR A 69 10.35 20.00 -3.17
CA TYR A 69 8.92 19.88 -2.98
C TYR A 69 8.47 19.91 -1.50
N GLY A 70 9.39 20.11 -0.56
CA GLY A 70 9.09 20.11 0.87
C GLY A 70 8.51 18.79 1.39
N ILE A 71 8.88 17.67 0.76
CA ILE A 71 8.48 16.32 1.16
C ILE A 71 9.25 15.92 2.41
N VAL A 72 8.50 15.61 3.46
CA VAL A 72 9.04 15.20 4.78
C VAL A 72 8.73 13.75 5.11
N CYS A 73 8.20 13.00 4.15
CA CYS A 73 7.82 11.60 4.31
C CYS A 73 9.05 10.74 4.60
N LYS A 74 9.07 10.11 5.77
CA LYS A 74 10.10 9.20 6.26
C LYS A 74 9.49 8.20 7.24
N PRO A 75 10.18 7.10 7.63
CA PRO A 75 9.73 6.28 8.74
C PRO A 75 9.40 7.16 9.96
N GLY A 76 8.23 6.95 10.59
CA GLY A 76 7.77 7.75 11.72
C GLY A 76 6.84 8.92 11.40
N CYS A 77 6.59 9.24 10.11
CA CYS A 77 5.68 10.33 9.73
C CYS A 77 4.18 10.05 9.98
N SER A 78 3.78 8.77 9.91
CA SER A 78 2.40 8.23 10.02
C SER A 78 1.25 8.92 9.27
N LEU A 79 1.46 9.95 8.44
CA LEU A 79 0.37 10.65 7.74
C LEU A 79 -0.50 9.70 6.89
N CYS A 80 0.12 8.79 6.13
CA CYS A 80 -0.61 7.81 5.33
C CYS A 80 -1.19 6.66 6.18
N CYS A 81 -0.72 6.50 7.42
CA CYS A 81 -1.13 5.41 8.31
C CYS A 81 -2.48 5.65 8.97
N HIS A 82 -3.13 6.80 8.75
CA HIS A 82 -4.51 7.07 9.16
C HIS A 82 -5.47 7.03 7.95
N ARG A 83 -5.14 6.18 6.99
CA ARG A 83 -5.92 5.87 5.79
C ARG A 83 -5.83 4.37 5.59
N MET A 84 -6.85 3.77 4.99
CA MET A 84 -6.74 2.38 4.54
C MET A 84 -6.19 2.37 3.12
N PRO A 85 -4.95 1.90 2.93
CA PRO A 85 -4.40 1.80 1.60
C PRO A 85 -5.01 0.63 0.84
N MET A 86 -5.18 0.85 -0.46
CA MET A 86 -5.51 -0.21 -1.41
C MET A 86 -4.24 -0.94 -1.83
N CYS A 87 -4.33 -2.27 -2.00
CA CYS A 87 -3.20 -3.11 -2.36
C CYS A 87 -3.59 -4.11 -3.46
N THR A 88 -2.67 -4.38 -4.37
CA THR A 88 -2.80 -5.51 -5.31
C THR A 88 -2.34 -6.83 -4.69
N THR A 89 -2.63 -7.98 -5.35
CA THR A 89 -2.11 -9.28 -4.91
C THR A 89 -0.58 -9.30 -4.91
N LEU A 90 0.07 -8.74 -5.94
CA LEU A 90 1.53 -8.67 -6.02
C LEU A 90 2.14 -7.87 -4.86
N GLU A 91 1.49 -6.79 -4.45
CA GLU A 91 1.93 -5.98 -3.31
C GLU A 91 1.79 -6.76 -2.00
N MET A 92 0.67 -7.46 -1.81
CA MET A 92 0.48 -8.31 -0.64
C MET A 92 1.46 -9.49 -0.60
N GLN A 93 1.80 -10.08 -1.74
CA GLN A 93 2.87 -11.09 -1.82
C GLN A 93 4.20 -10.52 -1.36
N LEU A 94 4.55 -9.31 -1.79
CA LEU A 94 5.78 -8.65 -1.37
C LEU A 94 5.78 -8.34 0.14
N ILE A 95 4.64 -7.93 0.70
CA ILE A 95 4.48 -7.71 2.15
C ILE A 95 4.68 -9.02 2.92
N ALA A 96 4.02 -10.11 2.49
CA ALA A 96 4.16 -11.40 3.13
C ALA A 96 5.61 -11.91 3.10
N GLU A 97 6.29 -11.80 1.96
CA GLU A 97 7.70 -12.18 1.84
C GLU A 97 8.61 -11.35 2.74
N TYR A 98 8.35 -10.05 2.82
CA TYR A 98 9.09 -9.18 3.72
C TYR A 98 8.92 -9.60 5.19
N LEU A 99 7.68 -9.87 5.62
CA LEU A 99 7.42 -10.31 7.00
C LEU A 99 8.05 -11.68 7.28
N LYS A 100 7.99 -12.63 6.32
CA LYS A 100 8.68 -13.93 6.40
C LYS A 100 10.20 -13.82 6.50
N SER A 101 10.78 -12.77 5.92
CA SER A 101 12.23 -12.54 5.99
C SER A 101 12.71 -12.02 7.34
N LYS A 102 11.79 -11.64 8.24
CA LYS A 102 12.11 -11.17 9.59
C LYS A 102 12.19 -12.32 10.59
N PRO A 103 12.95 -12.15 11.70
CA PRO A 103 12.88 -13.08 12.82
C PRO A 103 11.43 -13.29 13.28
N GLN A 104 11.08 -14.52 13.62
CA GLN A 104 9.72 -14.89 14.02
C GLN A 104 9.25 -14.11 15.25
N GLU A 105 10.15 -13.84 16.21
CA GLU A 105 9.89 -13.00 17.39
C GLU A 105 9.43 -11.57 17.06
N HIS A 106 9.74 -11.08 15.85
CA HIS A 106 9.29 -9.78 15.36
C HIS A 106 8.10 -9.91 14.42
N ALA A 107 8.12 -10.86 13.49
CA ALA A 107 7.07 -11.02 12.50
C ALA A 107 5.72 -11.45 13.11
N ALA A 108 5.74 -12.35 14.09
CA ALA A 108 4.51 -12.92 14.63
C ALA A 108 3.65 -11.90 15.42
N PRO A 109 4.22 -11.07 16.31
CA PRO A 109 3.46 -10.00 16.96
C PRO A 109 2.87 -9.00 15.95
N VAL A 110 3.66 -8.58 14.95
CA VAL A 110 3.22 -7.64 13.90
C VAL A 110 2.04 -8.21 13.11
N LEU A 111 2.12 -9.49 12.70
CA LEU A 111 1.04 -10.15 11.98
C LEU A 111 -0.22 -10.32 12.84
N SER A 112 -0.06 -10.75 14.10
CA SER A 112 -1.14 -10.91 15.06
C SER A 112 -1.90 -9.60 15.30
N GLU A 113 -1.16 -8.52 15.53
CA GLU A 113 -1.75 -7.19 15.73
C GLU A 113 -2.43 -6.69 14.45
N ALA A 114 -1.79 -6.84 13.29
CA ALA A 114 -2.36 -6.42 12.01
C ALA A 114 -3.67 -7.16 11.69
N MET A 115 -3.70 -8.49 11.88
CA MET A 115 -4.91 -9.29 11.69
C MET A 115 -6.01 -8.90 12.69
N THR A 116 -5.66 -8.67 13.96
CA THR A 116 -6.63 -8.22 14.98
C THR A 116 -7.25 -6.87 14.61
N LYS A 117 -6.42 -5.90 14.18
CA LYS A 117 -6.89 -4.59 13.69
C LYS A 117 -7.76 -4.75 12.43
N ALA A 118 -7.39 -5.66 11.52
CA ALA A 118 -8.13 -5.92 10.27
C ALA A 118 -9.57 -6.42 10.52
N VAL A 119 -9.80 -7.25 11.54
CA VAL A 119 -11.15 -7.68 11.94
C VAL A 119 -12.04 -6.48 12.33
N GLY A 120 -11.47 -5.49 13.03
CA GLY A 120 -12.18 -4.24 13.36
C GLY A 120 -12.69 -3.51 12.11
N TYR A 121 -11.92 -3.56 11.02
CA TYR A 121 -12.29 -2.90 9.77
C TYR A 121 -13.49 -3.53 9.07
N GLU A 122 -13.72 -4.85 9.15
CA GLU A 122 -14.88 -5.48 8.51
C GLU A 122 -16.21 -4.88 8.97
N SER A 123 -16.30 -4.54 10.26
CA SER A 123 -17.46 -3.86 10.83
C SER A 123 -17.63 -2.44 10.27
N LEU A 124 -16.53 -1.72 10.06
CA LEU A 124 -16.52 -0.38 9.47
C LEU A 124 -16.92 -0.42 8.01
N VAL A 125 -16.38 -1.36 7.21
CA VAL A 125 -16.72 -1.43 5.79
C VAL A 125 -18.16 -1.92 5.58
N SER A 126 -18.67 -2.81 6.45
CA SER A 126 -20.08 -3.22 6.45
C SER A 126 -21.03 -2.09 6.85
N ALA A 127 -20.62 -1.22 7.79
CA ALA A 127 -21.41 -0.06 8.23
C ALA A 127 -21.39 1.10 7.21
N HIS A 128 -20.29 1.29 6.49
CA HIS A 128 -20.12 2.36 5.50
C HIS A 128 -20.70 1.96 4.14
N ASN A 129 -22.02 1.73 4.10
CA ASN A 129 -22.88 1.33 2.96
C ASN A 129 -22.82 2.29 1.73
N HIS A 130 -21.62 2.62 1.26
CA HIS A 130 -21.32 3.58 0.21
C HIS A 130 -21.02 2.83 -1.08
N LYS A 131 -22.06 2.35 -1.78
CA LYS A 131 -22.18 2.20 -3.25
C LYS A 131 -20.98 1.71 -4.08
N ARG A 132 -19.95 1.11 -3.48
CA ARG A 132 -18.74 0.62 -4.12
C ARG A 132 -18.37 -0.64 -3.37
N ARG A 133 -19.07 -1.69 -3.82
CA ARG A 133 -18.79 -3.11 -3.67
C ARG A 133 -17.42 -3.37 -3.03
N ILE A 134 -17.36 -3.77 -1.75
CA ILE A 134 -16.23 -4.61 -1.34
C ILE A 134 -16.42 -5.88 -2.14
N THR A 135 -15.61 -6.05 -3.15
CA THR A 135 -15.62 -7.27 -3.92
C THR A 135 -14.40 -8.08 -3.56
N ALA A 136 -14.56 -9.40 -3.74
CA ALA A 136 -13.47 -10.35 -3.53
C ALA A 136 -12.18 -9.84 -4.19
N PRO A 137 -11.00 -10.31 -3.72
CA PRO A 137 -9.76 -10.13 -4.46
C PRO A 137 -9.98 -10.42 -5.97
N GLY A 138 -10.04 -9.38 -6.81
CA GLY A 138 -10.29 -9.52 -8.26
C GLY A 138 -11.27 -8.53 -8.91
N GLU A 139 -11.97 -7.68 -8.15
CA GLU A 139 -12.92 -6.69 -8.70
C GLU A 139 -12.59 -5.27 -8.19
N GLU A 140 -12.53 -4.30 -9.11
CA GLU A 140 -12.08 -2.92 -8.86
C GLU A 140 -12.97 -2.15 -7.88
N THR A 141 -12.34 -1.38 -6.98
CA THR A 141 -13.03 -0.42 -6.12
C THR A 141 -12.38 0.95 -6.20
N ASP A 142 -13.13 1.94 -6.70
CA ASP A 142 -12.75 3.33 -6.55
C ASP A 142 -13.07 3.75 -5.11
N GLY A 143 -12.16 4.20 -4.28
CA GLY A 143 -12.58 4.67 -2.95
C GLY A 143 -11.42 4.94 -2.02
N GLN A 144 -11.15 6.22 -1.80
CA GLN A 144 -10.27 6.62 -0.72
C GLN A 144 -11.09 6.62 0.58
N PHE A 145 -10.92 5.58 1.38
CA PHE A 145 -11.55 5.53 2.69
C PHE A 145 -10.69 6.30 3.69
N GLU A 146 -11.18 7.46 4.13
CA GLU A 146 -10.68 8.12 5.34
C GLU A 146 -11.29 7.40 6.54
N PHE A 147 -10.54 6.47 7.10
CA PHE A 147 -10.93 5.80 8.34
C PHE A 147 -10.34 6.56 9.53
N THR A 148 -11.07 6.57 10.64
CA THR A 148 -10.58 7.07 11.92
C THR A 148 -9.46 6.19 12.49
N ASP A 149 -9.47 4.91 12.14
CA ASP A 149 -8.59 3.91 12.72
C ASP A 149 -7.24 3.85 12.00
N PRO A 150 -6.14 3.62 12.74
CA PRO A 150 -4.82 3.50 12.17
C PRO A 150 -4.65 2.20 11.38
N CYS A 151 -3.87 2.28 10.31
CA CYS A 151 -3.44 1.17 9.47
C CYS A 151 -3.01 -0.03 10.33
N PRO A 152 -3.39 -1.26 9.94
CA PRO A 152 -3.01 -2.47 10.68
C PRO A 152 -1.51 -2.62 10.99
N PHE A 153 -0.64 -2.09 10.11
CA PHE A 153 0.82 -2.14 10.27
C PHE A 153 1.44 -0.88 10.88
N LEU A 154 0.64 0.02 11.45
CA LEU A 154 1.16 1.10 12.29
C LEU A 154 1.47 0.52 13.67
N GLY A 155 2.77 0.40 13.97
CA GLY A 155 3.28 -0.02 15.26
C GLY A 155 3.52 1.15 16.21
N GLU A 156 4.33 0.92 17.24
CA GLU A 156 4.68 1.92 18.24
C GLU A 156 5.46 3.10 17.64
N HIS A 157 5.41 4.25 18.32
CA HIS A 157 6.12 5.46 17.91
C HIS A 157 5.85 5.92 16.47
N ALA A 158 4.66 5.62 15.94
CA ALA A 158 4.26 5.95 14.57
C ALA A 158 5.14 5.28 13.47
N LEU A 159 5.79 4.16 13.81
CA LEU A 159 6.60 3.39 12.87
C LEU A 159 5.71 2.42 12.08
N CYS A 160 5.89 2.43 10.76
CA CYS A 160 5.21 1.49 9.88
C CYS A 160 6.05 0.22 9.79
N GLU A 161 5.52 -0.90 10.25
CA GLU A 161 6.24 -2.18 10.32
C GLU A 161 6.64 -2.72 8.94
N ILE A 162 5.86 -2.34 7.91
CA ILE A 162 6.09 -2.72 6.51
C ILE A 162 6.65 -1.57 5.67
N TYR A 163 7.20 -0.50 6.28
CA TYR A 163 7.60 0.71 5.56
C TYR A 163 8.43 0.46 4.27
N PRO A 164 9.43 -0.45 4.25
CA PRO A 164 10.21 -0.72 3.05
C PRO A 164 9.38 -1.28 1.89
N VAL A 165 8.32 -2.02 2.19
CA VAL A 165 7.42 -2.68 1.22
C VAL A 165 6.00 -2.13 1.26
N ARG A 166 5.83 -0.92 1.81
CA ARG A 166 4.52 -0.25 1.87
C ARG A 166 3.90 -0.18 0.46
N PRO A 167 2.57 -0.39 0.32
CA PRO A 167 1.89 -0.36 -0.96
C PRO A 167 2.07 0.94 -1.72
N ILE A 168 1.80 0.92 -3.01
CA ILE A 168 1.86 2.07 -3.90
C ILE A 168 0.96 3.20 -3.41
N ASP A 169 -0.23 2.87 -2.89
CA ASP A 169 -1.17 3.86 -2.35
C ASP A 169 -0.55 4.64 -1.17
N CYS A 170 0.29 4.00 -0.36
CA CYS A 170 1.08 4.68 0.68
C CYS A 170 2.25 5.51 0.12
N ARG A 171 2.75 5.22 -1.08
CA ARG A 171 3.90 5.92 -1.68
C ARG A 171 3.50 7.16 -2.44
N VAL A 172 2.33 7.12 -3.08
CA VAL A 172 1.76 8.27 -3.80
C VAL A 172 1.21 9.32 -2.82
N VAL A 173 0.88 8.90 -1.60
CA VAL A 173 0.53 9.78 -0.49
C VAL A 173 1.78 10.21 0.26
N ARG A 174 2.17 11.48 0.10
CA ARG A 174 3.39 12.03 0.72
C ARG A 174 3.05 13.17 1.66
N ALA A 175 3.66 13.15 2.84
CA ALA A 175 3.61 14.29 3.75
C ALA A 175 4.51 15.42 3.24
N THR A 176 3.97 16.63 3.33
CA THR A 176 4.68 17.89 3.06
C THR A 176 4.60 18.79 4.30
N GLY A 177 5.66 19.54 4.60
CA GLY A 177 5.67 20.51 5.72
C GLY A 177 5.28 19.96 7.11
N MET A 178 4.60 20.77 7.94
CA MET A 178 4.18 20.44 9.33
C MET A 178 3.21 19.25 9.45
N ALA A 179 2.76 18.66 8.35
CA ALA A 179 1.83 17.52 8.33
C ALA A 179 2.46 16.17 8.76
N CYS A 180 3.73 16.17 9.18
CA CYS A 180 4.47 14.98 9.65
C CYS A 180 4.20 14.65 11.14
N VAL A 181 3.40 15.45 11.84
CA VAL A 181 3.04 15.25 13.25
C VAL A 181 1.53 15.13 13.35
N HIS A 182 1.04 14.41 14.38
CA HIS A 182 -0.33 14.00 14.73
C HIS A 182 -1.39 15.12 14.85
N VAL A 183 -1.20 16.23 14.15
CA VAL A 183 -2.15 17.32 14.06
C VAL A 183 -3.04 17.05 12.85
N PRO A 184 -4.38 17.12 12.98
CA PRO A 184 -5.24 17.33 11.83
C PRO A 184 -4.88 18.69 11.22
N ALA A 185 -3.83 18.72 10.41
CA ALA A 185 -3.43 19.92 9.69
C ALA A 185 -4.50 20.20 8.63
N PRO A 186 -5.10 21.41 8.60
CA PRO A 186 -6.11 21.78 7.61
C PRO A 186 -5.56 21.83 6.16
N GLU A 187 -4.26 21.65 5.96
CA GLU A 187 -3.59 21.70 4.66
C GLU A 187 -2.82 20.41 4.34
N ARG A 188 -3.50 19.25 4.37
CA ARG A 188 -2.93 18.02 3.79
C ARG A 188 -2.75 18.20 2.28
N ARG A 189 -1.55 18.57 1.83
CA ARG A 189 -1.22 18.62 0.40
C ARG A 189 -0.67 17.28 -0.05
N PHE A 190 -1.47 16.55 -0.84
CA PHE A 190 -1.01 15.35 -1.52
C PHE A 190 -0.28 15.77 -2.80
N LEU A 191 1.03 15.53 -2.84
CA LEU A 191 1.80 15.69 -4.07
C LEU A 191 1.70 14.42 -4.90
N LYS A 192 1.02 14.52 -6.03
CA LYS A 192 0.99 13.50 -7.07
C LYS A 192 1.99 13.85 -8.16
N PHE A 193 2.81 12.88 -8.53
CA PHE A 193 3.73 12.97 -9.65
C PHE A 193 3.23 12.13 -10.81
N VAL A 194 3.64 12.44 -12.04
CA VAL A 194 3.33 11.58 -13.22
C VAL A 194 3.88 10.17 -13.02
N LEU A 195 5.06 10.05 -12.40
CA LEU A 195 5.66 8.76 -12.05
C LEU A 195 4.76 7.89 -11.17
N ASP A 196 3.86 8.48 -10.38
CA ASP A 196 2.92 7.73 -9.54
C ASP A 196 1.93 6.96 -10.42
N GLN A 197 1.41 7.60 -11.46
CA GLN A 197 0.49 6.97 -12.40
C GLN A 197 1.19 5.92 -13.25
N ILE A 198 2.40 6.20 -13.72
CA ILE A 198 3.22 5.23 -14.46
C ILE A 198 3.52 4.00 -13.59
N ALA A 199 3.87 4.21 -12.32
CA ALA A 199 4.12 3.11 -11.39
C ALA A 199 2.86 2.28 -11.13
N CYS A 200 1.71 2.92 -10.91
CA CYS A 200 0.42 2.25 -10.77
C CYS A 200 0.08 1.43 -12.02
N ASP A 201 0.21 2.02 -13.22
CA ASP A 201 -0.06 1.35 -14.49
C ASP A 201 0.81 0.10 -14.68
N ILE A 202 2.12 0.20 -14.37
CA ILE A 202 3.04 -0.92 -14.50
C ILE A 202 2.66 -2.07 -13.56
N ILE A 203 2.32 -1.78 -12.30
CA ILE A 203 1.90 -2.79 -11.33
C ILE A 203 0.56 -3.41 -11.74
N SER A 204 -0.42 -2.60 -12.11
CA SER A 204 -1.75 -3.07 -12.54
C SER A 204 -1.68 -3.95 -13.79
N LYS A 205 -0.88 -3.57 -14.79
CA LYS A 205 -0.67 -4.39 -16.00
C LYS A 205 0.03 -5.70 -15.68
N GLU A 206 0.97 -5.72 -14.73
CA GLU A 206 1.62 -6.95 -14.29
C GLU A 206 0.67 -7.86 -13.51
N GLU A 207 -0.14 -7.28 -12.63
CA GLU A 207 -1.21 -7.98 -11.91
C GLU A 207 -2.16 -8.66 -12.90
N GLN A 208 -2.68 -7.90 -13.88
CA GLN A 208 -3.53 -8.43 -14.95
C GLN A 208 -2.84 -9.53 -15.76
N ARG A 209 -1.55 -9.37 -16.08
CA ARG A 209 -0.77 -10.37 -16.82
C ARG A 209 -0.61 -11.68 -16.06
N ILE A 210 -0.44 -11.63 -14.74
CA ILE A 210 -0.18 -12.82 -13.90
C ILE A 210 -1.49 -13.50 -13.50
N PHE A 211 -2.51 -12.74 -13.13
CA PHE A 211 -3.75 -13.26 -12.55
C PHE A 211 -4.95 -13.24 -13.50
N GLY A 212 -4.81 -12.69 -14.71
CA GLY A 212 -5.90 -12.57 -15.69
C GLY A 212 -6.94 -11.50 -15.36
N GLY A 213 -6.68 -10.66 -14.35
CA GLY A 213 -7.56 -9.57 -13.91
C GLY A 213 -6.85 -8.64 -12.92
N LEU A 214 -7.42 -7.44 -12.70
CA LEU A 214 -6.92 -6.51 -11.71
C LEU A 214 -7.57 -6.81 -10.35
N CYS A 215 -6.77 -7.33 -9.44
CA CYS A 215 -7.19 -7.58 -8.08
C CYS A 215 -6.67 -6.46 -7.17
N VAL A 216 -7.55 -5.58 -6.73
CA VAL A 216 -7.23 -4.48 -5.80
C VAL A 216 -8.25 -4.49 -4.67
N ALA A 217 -7.77 -4.58 -3.43
CA ALA A 217 -8.63 -4.56 -2.25
C ALA A 217 -8.01 -3.74 -1.12
N PRO A 218 -8.81 -3.27 -0.16
CA PRO A 218 -8.28 -2.65 1.05
C PRO A 218 -7.32 -3.61 1.76
N MET A 219 -6.20 -3.11 2.28
CA MET A 219 -5.20 -3.97 2.92
C MET A 219 -5.78 -4.82 4.07
N ALA A 220 -6.70 -4.27 4.85
CA ALA A 220 -7.39 -5.03 5.90
C ALA A 220 -8.18 -6.23 5.35
N ASN A 221 -8.82 -6.09 4.19
CA ASN A 221 -9.54 -7.20 3.54
C ASN A 221 -8.57 -8.31 3.12
N TRP A 222 -7.38 -7.94 2.62
CA TRP A 222 -6.34 -8.91 2.32
C TRP A 222 -5.88 -9.68 3.54
N LEU A 223 -5.67 -9.01 4.69
CA LEU A 223 -5.20 -9.66 5.92
C LEU A 223 -6.13 -10.78 6.40
N ASN A 224 -7.44 -10.68 6.13
CA ASN A 224 -8.44 -11.68 6.49
C ASN A 224 -8.69 -12.71 5.37
N SER A 225 -8.09 -12.55 4.20
CA SER A 225 -8.35 -13.39 3.03
C SER A 225 -7.60 -14.72 3.08
N LYS A 226 -8.23 -15.79 2.59
CA LYS A 226 -7.61 -17.13 2.47
C LYS A 226 -6.40 -17.12 1.55
N GLU A 227 -6.43 -16.29 0.52
CA GLU A 227 -5.34 -16.12 -0.43
C GLU A 227 -4.09 -15.56 0.26
N PHE A 228 -4.26 -14.53 1.10
CA PHE A 228 -3.15 -13.97 1.85
C PHE A 228 -2.64 -14.93 2.92
N GLN A 229 -3.54 -15.64 3.62
CA GLN A 229 -3.15 -16.70 4.56
C GLN A 229 -2.35 -17.80 3.85
N LYS A 230 -2.76 -18.21 2.64
CA LYS A 230 -2.00 -19.15 1.81
C LYS A 230 -0.61 -18.61 1.45
N ILE A 231 -0.52 -17.33 1.08
CA ILE A 231 0.76 -16.69 0.78
C ILE A 231 1.66 -16.67 2.03
N LEU A 232 1.11 -16.37 3.21
CA LEU A 232 1.84 -16.29 4.48
C LEU A 232 2.23 -17.66 5.05
N PHE A 233 1.36 -18.66 5.00
CA PHE A 233 1.57 -19.91 5.72
C PHE A 233 1.83 -21.11 4.79
N GLY A 234 1.69 -20.92 3.47
CA GLY A 234 1.86 -22.01 2.50
C GLY A 234 0.66 -22.96 2.41
N THR A 235 -0.41 -22.71 3.17
CA THR A 235 -1.64 -23.51 3.19
C THR A 235 -2.90 -22.63 3.21
N THR A 236 -3.95 -23.04 2.50
CA THR A 236 -5.30 -22.43 2.54
C THR A 236 -6.12 -22.89 3.74
N ASP A 237 -5.72 -24.01 4.33
CA ASP A 237 -6.30 -24.62 5.50
C ASP A 237 -5.21 -24.55 6.58
N LEU A 238 -5.30 -23.56 7.47
CA LEU A 238 -4.52 -23.65 8.71
C LEU A 238 -5.03 -24.89 9.44
N ASP A 239 -4.32 -26.01 9.28
CA ASP A 239 -4.55 -27.22 10.05
C ASP A 239 -4.45 -26.83 11.53
N PRO A 240 -5.34 -27.29 12.42
CA PRO A 240 -5.20 -27.09 13.85
C PRO A 240 -3.81 -27.38 14.42
N MET A 241 -2.98 -28.18 13.75
CA MET A 241 -1.58 -28.39 14.13
C MET A 241 -0.60 -27.27 13.73
N ASP A 242 -0.87 -26.48 12.68
CA ASP A 242 -0.02 -25.33 12.31
C ASP A 242 -0.20 -24.12 13.26
N ARG A 243 -1.13 -24.24 14.24
CA ARG A 243 -1.40 -23.27 15.31
C ARG A 243 -0.27 -23.17 16.35
N GLU A 244 0.72 -24.06 16.30
CA GLU A 244 1.90 -23.97 17.15
C GLU A 244 2.86 -22.82 16.73
N LEU A 245 2.63 -22.16 15.59
CA LEU A 245 3.53 -21.13 15.07
C LEU A 245 3.51 -19.79 15.81
N CYS A 246 2.54 -19.50 16.67
CA CYS A 246 2.63 -18.44 17.69
C CYS A 246 1.37 -18.44 18.57
N PRO A 247 1.49 -18.53 19.92
CA PRO A 247 0.35 -18.33 20.81
C PRO A 247 -0.40 -17.02 20.58
N ALA A 248 0.29 -15.95 20.14
CA ALA A 248 -0.33 -14.67 19.80
C ALA A 248 -1.22 -14.74 18.55
N LEU A 249 -0.81 -15.51 17.53
CA LEU A 249 -1.64 -15.73 16.34
C LEU A 249 -2.87 -16.58 16.70
N GLU A 250 -2.72 -17.61 17.55
CA GLU A 250 -3.87 -18.39 18.03
C GLU A 250 -4.84 -17.51 18.84
N GLU A 251 -4.34 -16.60 19.69
CA GLU A 251 -5.20 -15.63 20.39
C GLU A 251 -5.93 -14.69 19.42
N ALA A 252 -5.25 -14.15 18.40
CA ALA A 252 -5.87 -13.33 17.37
C ALA A 252 -6.93 -14.11 16.56
N PHE A 253 -6.65 -15.36 16.20
CA PHE A 253 -7.61 -16.24 15.52
C PHE A 253 -8.79 -16.62 16.43
N GLN A 254 -8.54 -16.96 17.69
CA GLN A 254 -9.59 -17.23 18.69
C GLN A 254 -10.48 -16.01 18.91
N HIS A 255 -9.89 -14.82 18.97
CA HIS A 255 -10.61 -13.55 19.08
C HIS A 255 -11.45 -13.29 17.82
N MET A 256 -10.88 -13.50 16.63
CA MET A 256 -11.57 -13.42 15.34
C MET A 256 -12.77 -14.39 15.29
N PHE A 257 -12.59 -15.67 15.65
CA PHE A 257 -13.67 -16.66 15.68
C PHE A 257 -14.78 -16.34 16.70
N ARG A 258 -14.43 -15.74 17.86
CA ARG A 258 -15.43 -15.28 18.84
C ARG A 258 -16.27 -14.12 18.29
N LEU A 259 -15.66 -13.20 17.55
CA LEU A 259 -16.38 -12.09 16.90
C LEU A 259 -17.30 -12.60 15.77
N PHE A 260 -16.86 -13.57 14.96
CA PHE A 260 -17.70 -14.15 13.90
C PHE A 260 -18.89 -14.97 14.42
N ARG A 261 -18.80 -15.60 15.61
CA ARG A 261 -19.94 -16.31 16.22
C ARG A 261 -21.10 -15.40 16.62
N HIS A 262 -20.89 -14.09 16.72
CA HIS A 262 -21.93 -13.12 17.07
C HIS A 262 -22.57 -12.42 15.86
N ILE A 263 -22.13 -12.71 14.63
CA ILE A 263 -22.65 -12.08 13.40
C ILE A 263 -23.64 -12.99 12.64
N HIS A 264 -23.79 -14.25 13.07
CA HIS A 264 -24.78 -15.18 12.55
C HIS A 264 -25.81 -15.61 13.61
N TYR A 265 -26.61 -14.65 14.11
CA TYR A 265 -27.94 -14.89 14.67
C TYR A 265 -28.84 -13.68 14.46
#